data_AF-A0A486XQM5-F1
#
_entry.id   AF-A0A486XQM5-F1
#
_cell.length_a   1.000
_cell.length_b   1.000
_cell.length_c   1.000
_cell.angle_alpha   90.00
_cell.angle_beta   90.00
_cell.angle_gamma   90.00
#
_symmetry.space_group_name_H-M   'P 1'
#
loop_
_entity.id
_entity.type
_entity.pdbx_description
1 polymer ?
#
loop_
_entity_poly.entity_id
_entity_poly.type
_entity_poly.pdbx_seq_one_letter_code
_entity_poly.pdbx_strand_id
1 'polypeptide(L)'
;MRLFLTDDQKEFFQKNRFIEIEGLLPLEKITQIEKLSDLTLAKRLQSKSSLEYDLWRDNKELKEILHKRSLIKIIAELFNTFPLRIAFDQYIKATSIPPIQTTWALEELSCIKPLAGSILIPLSFSKPLKSHFPFPQKIGSVLFLAPEYPIPWPLLFGLEGLKLLIVSFAPEKAIYQQETRDPHQHVLKKWGYVFGDSLHNQHHPILIVNRDSY
;
A
#
# COMPACT_ATOMS: atom_id res chain seq x y z
N MET A 1 -17.90 -13.16 7.31
CA MET A 1 -16.78 -14.11 7.22
C MET A 1 -15.63 -13.58 8.07
N ARG A 2 -15.21 -14.30 9.13
CA ARG A 2 -13.99 -13.98 9.88
C ARG A 2 -12.82 -14.60 9.09
N LEU A 3 -11.96 -13.75 8.54
CA LEU A 3 -10.72 -14.20 7.93
C LEU A 3 -9.69 -14.35 9.06
N PHE A 4 -9.18 -15.56 9.24
CA PHE A 4 -8.10 -15.85 10.18
C PHE A 4 -6.91 -16.38 9.37
N LEU A 5 -5.73 -15.93 9.71
CA LEU A 5 -4.48 -16.45 9.15
C LEU A 5 -4.13 -17.75 9.86
N THR A 6 -3.75 -18.78 9.10
CA THR A 6 -3.19 -20.00 9.67
C THR A 6 -1.76 -19.75 10.14
N ASP A 7 -1.26 -20.59 11.04
CA ASP A 7 0.13 -20.50 11.49
C ASP A 7 1.12 -20.74 10.33
N ASP A 8 0.78 -21.67 9.41
CA ASP A 8 1.56 -21.90 8.18
C ASP A 8 1.67 -20.65 7.31
N GLN A 9 0.59 -19.86 7.19
CA GLN A 9 0.61 -18.60 6.44
C GLN A 9 1.51 -17.56 7.10
N LYS A 10 1.50 -17.49 8.44
CA LYS A 10 2.36 -16.59 9.21
C LYS A 10 3.82 -17.01 9.06
N GLU A 11 4.12 -18.28 9.24
CA GLU A 11 5.48 -18.82 9.06
C GLU A 11 5.98 -18.61 7.63
N PHE A 12 5.13 -18.86 6.63
CA PHE A 12 5.45 -18.60 5.23
C PHE A 12 5.83 -17.13 5.02
N PHE A 13 5.04 -16.20 5.54
CA PHE A 13 5.34 -14.77 5.43
C PHE A 13 6.64 -14.39 6.14
N GLN A 14 6.88 -14.91 7.36
CA GLN A 14 8.13 -14.62 8.08
C GLN A 14 9.36 -15.11 7.33
N LYS A 15 9.27 -16.31 6.73
CA LYS A 15 10.37 -16.94 5.97
C LYS A 15 10.61 -16.27 4.62
N ASN A 16 9.55 -16.02 3.85
CA ASN A 16 9.67 -15.57 2.47
C ASN A 16 9.59 -14.05 2.33
N ARG A 17 9.16 -13.33 3.38
CA ARG A 17 8.98 -11.88 3.41
C ARG A 17 7.87 -11.36 2.47
N PHE A 18 7.03 -12.26 1.97
CA PHE A 18 5.81 -11.97 1.23
C PHE A 18 4.76 -13.06 1.42
N ILE A 19 3.49 -12.75 1.13
CA ILE A 19 2.42 -13.74 0.98
C ILE A 19 1.29 -13.19 0.10
N GLU A 20 0.79 -13.99 -0.85
CA GLU A 20 -0.44 -13.71 -1.57
C GLU A 20 -1.63 -14.31 -0.80
N ILE A 21 -2.66 -13.51 -0.54
CA ILE A 21 -3.94 -14.00 -0.02
C ILE A 21 -4.98 -13.90 -1.13
N GLU A 22 -5.35 -15.06 -1.68
CA GLU A 22 -6.35 -15.16 -2.72
C GLU A 22 -7.76 -14.79 -2.21
N GLY A 23 -8.52 -14.07 -3.04
CA GLY A 23 -9.93 -13.76 -2.76
C GLY A 23 -10.16 -12.88 -1.53
N LEU A 24 -9.13 -12.16 -1.06
CA LEU A 24 -9.24 -11.30 0.12
C LEU A 24 -10.25 -10.16 -0.11
N LEU A 25 -10.30 -9.64 -1.33
CA LEU A 25 -11.24 -8.61 -1.74
C LEU A 25 -12.20 -9.14 -2.82
N PRO A 26 -13.53 -9.01 -2.62
CA PRO A 26 -14.51 -9.30 -3.66
C PRO A 26 -14.28 -8.44 -4.90
N LEU A 27 -14.62 -8.96 -6.08
CA LEU A 27 -14.43 -8.26 -7.36
C LEU A 27 -15.15 -6.90 -7.37
N GLU A 28 -16.33 -6.82 -6.76
CA GLU A 28 -17.09 -5.56 -6.66
C GLU A 28 -16.30 -4.51 -5.89
N LYS A 29 -15.53 -4.93 -4.87
CA LYS A 29 -14.65 -4.03 -4.12
C LYS A 29 -13.42 -3.63 -4.90
N ILE A 30 -12.86 -4.51 -5.73
CA ILE A 30 -11.77 -4.14 -6.63
C ILE A 30 -12.24 -3.08 -7.65
N THR A 31 -13.36 -3.32 -8.33
CA THR A 31 -13.94 -2.34 -9.27
C THR A 31 -14.27 -1.02 -8.57
N GLN A 32 -14.77 -1.08 -7.32
CA GLN A 32 -15.03 0.12 -6.53
C GLN A 32 -13.74 0.89 -6.22
N ILE A 33 -12.68 0.22 -5.77
CA ILE A 33 -11.38 0.87 -5.49
C ILE A 33 -10.85 1.53 -6.77
N GLU A 34 -10.83 0.81 -7.89
CA GLU A 34 -10.35 1.36 -9.18
C GLU A 34 -11.12 2.63 -9.57
N LYS A 35 -12.45 2.57 -9.54
CA LYS A 35 -13.32 3.71 -9.85
C LYS A 35 -13.06 4.88 -8.91
N LEU A 36 -12.94 4.64 -7.61
CA LEU A 36 -12.69 5.69 -6.62
C LEU A 36 -11.32 6.33 -6.83
N SER A 37 -10.28 5.55 -7.11
CA SER A 37 -8.93 6.04 -7.42
C SER A 37 -8.93 6.89 -8.69
N ASP A 38 -9.54 6.41 -9.77
CA ASP A 38 -9.63 7.16 -11.04
C ASP A 38 -10.42 8.46 -10.89
N LEU A 39 -11.53 8.46 -10.13
CA LEU A 39 -12.31 9.67 -9.84
C LEU A 39 -11.52 10.69 -9.01
N THR A 40 -10.77 10.23 -7.99
CA THR A 40 -9.94 11.12 -7.16
C THR A 40 -8.86 11.79 -8.01
N LEU A 41 -8.19 11.03 -8.87
CA LEU A 41 -7.17 11.56 -9.78
C LEU A 41 -7.75 12.56 -10.79
N ALA A 42 -8.89 12.24 -11.40
CA ALA A 42 -9.54 13.13 -12.34
C ALA A 42 -9.90 14.49 -11.70
N LYS A 43 -10.37 14.48 -10.44
CA LYS A 43 -10.63 15.71 -9.67
C LYS A 43 -9.34 16.51 -9.41
N ARG A 44 -8.24 15.83 -9.03
CA ARG A 44 -6.96 16.48 -8.77
C ARG A 44 -6.36 17.11 -10.03
N LEU A 45 -6.48 16.45 -11.18
CA LEU A 45 -6.01 16.99 -12.46
C LEU A 45 -6.72 18.29 -12.84
N GLN A 46 -8.03 18.42 -12.58
CA GLN A 46 -8.76 19.68 -12.76
C GLN A 46 -8.20 20.80 -11.88
N SER A 47 -7.73 20.46 -10.67
CA SER A 47 -7.09 21.40 -9.74
C SER A 47 -5.59 21.62 -9.99
N LYS A 48 -5.02 21.12 -11.10
CA LYS A 48 -3.58 21.16 -11.43
C LYS A 48 -2.66 20.44 -10.43
N SER A 49 -3.19 19.47 -9.68
CA SER A 49 -2.40 18.56 -8.84
C SER A 49 -2.32 17.21 -9.54
N SER A 50 -1.11 16.73 -9.84
CA SER A 50 -0.89 15.46 -10.55
C SER A 50 -0.42 14.33 -9.63
N LEU A 51 -0.60 14.48 -8.31
CA LEU A 51 -0.06 13.50 -7.37
C LEU A 51 -0.93 12.23 -7.37
N GLU A 52 -0.29 11.10 -7.69
CA GLU A 52 -0.90 9.76 -7.71
C GLU A 52 -0.87 9.06 -6.34
N TYR A 53 -0.73 9.85 -5.28
CA TYR A 53 -0.42 9.40 -3.92
C TYR A 53 -1.46 9.88 -2.91
N ASP A 54 -1.59 9.19 -1.79
CA ASP A 54 -2.47 9.60 -0.70
C ASP A 54 -3.93 9.81 -1.15
N LEU A 55 -4.44 8.97 -2.06
CA LEU A 55 -5.80 9.07 -2.59
C LEU A 55 -6.86 8.85 -1.51
N TRP A 56 -6.56 8.01 -0.50
CA TRP A 56 -7.50 7.74 0.59
C TRP A 56 -7.86 9.00 1.38
N ARG A 57 -6.98 10.02 1.37
CA ARG A 57 -7.21 11.28 2.11
C ARG A 57 -8.35 12.10 1.52
N ASP A 58 -8.45 12.10 0.20
CA ASP A 58 -9.45 12.88 -0.54
C ASP A 58 -10.71 12.07 -0.87
N ASN A 59 -10.73 10.79 -0.51
CA ASN A 59 -11.82 9.89 -0.83
C ASN A 59 -12.24 9.05 0.39
N LYS A 60 -13.34 9.50 1.02
CA LYS A 60 -13.88 8.87 2.24
C LYS A 60 -14.25 7.39 2.01
N GLU A 61 -14.83 7.05 0.87
CA GLU A 61 -15.19 5.65 0.58
C GLU A 61 -13.96 4.76 0.43
N LEU A 62 -12.92 5.24 -0.25
CA LEU A 62 -11.65 4.51 -0.37
C LEU A 62 -11.02 4.33 1.01
N LYS A 63 -11.01 5.38 1.83
CA LYS A 63 -10.55 5.32 3.22
C LYS A 63 -11.31 4.26 4.01
N GLU A 64 -12.64 4.21 3.93
CA GLU A 64 -13.45 3.21 4.63
C GLU A 64 -13.10 1.77 4.22
N ILE A 65 -12.82 1.54 2.93
CA ILE A 65 -12.38 0.23 2.43
C ILE A 65 -11.01 -0.14 3.01
N LEU A 66 -10.02 0.77 2.94
CA LEU A 66 -8.67 0.51 3.43
C LEU A 66 -8.61 0.41 4.97
N HIS A 67 -9.51 1.07 5.68
CA HIS A 67 -9.63 1.04 7.15
C HIS A 67 -10.50 -0.12 7.66
N LYS A 68 -10.96 -1.01 6.77
CA LYS A 68 -11.83 -2.10 7.17
C LYS A 68 -11.14 -3.01 8.19
N ARG A 69 -11.76 -3.18 9.36
CA ARG A 69 -11.20 -3.93 10.50
C ARG A 69 -10.65 -5.31 10.14
N SER A 70 -11.33 -6.04 9.26
CA SER A 70 -10.87 -7.37 8.83
C SER A 70 -9.53 -7.33 8.09
N LEU A 71 -9.31 -6.31 7.25
CA LEU A 71 -8.05 -6.11 6.55
C LEU A 71 -6.95 -5.69 7.53
N ILE A 72 -7.24 -4.73 8.41
CA ILE A 72 -6.27 -4.25 9.41
C ILE A 72 -5.81 -5.37 10.36
N LYS A 73 -6.71 -6.28 10.75
CA LYS A 73 -6.36 -7.46 11.56
C LYS A 73 -5.29 -8.32 10.87
N ILE A 74 -5.51 -8.66 9.61
CA ILE A 74 -4.57 -9.48 8.82
C ILE A 74 -3.22 -8.76 8.69
N ILE A 75 -3.23 -7.47 8.39
CA ILE A 75 -2.01 -6.64 8.29
C ILE A 75 -1.24 -6.65 9.61
N ALA A 76 -1.93 -6.38 10.73
CA ALA A 76 -1.31 -6.34 12.05
C ALA A 76 -0.71 -7.69 12.45
N GLU A 77 -1.38 -8.80 12.14
CA GLU A 77 -0.89 -10.14 12.39
C GLU A 77 0.33 -10.51 11.52
N LEU A 78 0.28 -10.25 10.21
CA LEU A 78 1.41 -10.57 9.31
C LEU A 78 2.64 -9.72 9.61
N PHE A 79 2.47 -8.42 9.82
CA PHE A 79 3.57 -7.50 10.07
C PHE A 79 4.02 -7.49 11.54
N ASN A 80 3.35 -8.28 12.40
CA ASN A 80 3.60 -8.35 13.84
C ASN A 80 3.73 -6.95 14.48
N THR A 81 2.88 -6.02 14.04
CA THR A 81 2.99 -4.60 14.40
C THR A 81 1.61 -4.07 14.74
N PHE A 82 1.48 -3.49 15.93
CA PHE A 82 0.30 -2.77 16.37
C PHE A 82 0.67 -1.80 17.51
N PRO A 83 0.11 -0.58 17.55
CA PRO A 83 -0.80 0.02 16.58
C PRO A 83 -0.14 0.35 15.23
N LEU A 84 -0.97 0.41 14.18
CA LEU A 84 -0.56 0.74 12.81
C LEU A 84 -1.20 2.04 12.33
N ARG A 85 -0.55 2.68 11.36
CA ARG A 85 -1.06 3.83 10.59
C ARG A 85 -0.92 3.50 9.10
N ILE A 86 -1.77 4.09 8.25
CA ILE A 86 -1.45 4.17 6.83
C ILE A 86 -0.35 5.23 6.69
N ALA A 87 0.81 4.81 6.18
CA ALA A 87 1.90 5.71 5.85
C ALA A 87 1.50 6.53 4.62
N PHE A 88 1.18 5.83 3.54
CA PHE A 88 0.74 6.39 2.27
C PHE A 88 0.01 5.32 1.45
N ASP A 89 -0.74 5.77 0.44
CA ASP A 89 -1.10 4.93 -0.71
C ASP A 89 -0.54 5.52 -2.00
N GLN A 90 -0.29 4.67 -2.98
CA GLN A 90 0.16 5.05 -4.32
C GLN A 90 -0.63 4.26 -5.35
N TYR A 91 -1.26 4.97 -6.27
CA TYR A 91 -1.93 4.37 -7.40
C TYR A 91 -1.03 4.41 -8.63
N ILE A 92 -0.77 3.24 -9.21
CA ILE A 92 0.10 3.06 -10.35
C ILE A 92 -0.75 2.65 -11.54
N LYS A 93 -0.61 3.40 -12.62
CA LYS A 93 -0.98 2.98 -13.97
C LYS A 93 0.30 2.61 -14.69
N ALA A 94 0.40 1.40 -15.22
CA ALA A 94 1.51 1.04 -16.08
C ALA A 94 1.62 2.03 -17.24
N THR A 95 2.79 2.63 -17.37
CA THR A 95 3.16 3.55 -18.44
C THR A 95 4.37 2.98 -19.17
N SER A 96 4.62 3.45 -20.39
CA SER A 96 5.74 2.96 -21.20
C SER A 96 7.12 3.24 -20.58
N ILE A 97 7.23 4.18 -19.63
CA ILE A 97 8.49 4.59 -19.02
C ILE A 97 8.33 4.58 -17.48
N PRO A 98 8.99 3.65 -16.76
CA PRO A 98 8.93 3.62 -15.31
C PRO A 98 9.61 4.84 -14.69
N PRO A 99 8.99 5.51 -13.70
CA PRO A 99 9.66 6.57 -12.94
C PRO A 99 10.82 6.01 -12.09
N ILE A 100 10.76 4.73 -11.71
CA ILE A 100 11.80 4.04 -10.96
C ILE A 100 12.42 2.97 -11.87
N GLN A 101 13.67 3.18 -12.27
CA GLN A 101 14.35 2.34 -13.25
C GLN A 101 15.08 1.12 -12.65
N THR A 102 15.01 0.95 -11.33
CA THR A 102 15.73 -0.09 -10.59
C THR A 102 14.80 -0.90 -9.70
N THR A 103 15.32 -2.02 -9.17
CA THR A 103 14.63 -2.77 -8.11
C THR A 103 14.97 -2.13 -6.77
N TRP A 104 13.95 -1.70 -6.03
CA TRP A 104 14.09 -1.10 -4.70
C TRP A 104 12.93 -1.54 -3.81
N ALA A 105 13.20 -1.65 -2.51
CA ALA A 105 12.16 -1.85 -1.51
C ALA A 105 11.43 -0.53 -1.19
N LEU A 106 10.22 -0.64 -0.67
CA LEU A 106 9.45 0.55 -0.26
C LEU A 106 10.09 1.28 0.93
N GLU A 107 10.74 0.55 1.85
CA GLU A 107 11.50 1.14 2.97
C GLU A 107 12.66 2.03 2.50
N GLU A 108 13.29 1.67 1.37
CA GLU A 108 14.41 2.43 0.81
C GLU A 108 13.93 3.71 0.12
N LEU A 109 12.70 3.70 -0.37
CA LEU A 109 12.09 4.81 -1.10
C LEU A 109 11.38 5.79 -0.17
N SER A 110 10.74 5.32 0.90
CA SER A 110 9.86 6.18 1.69
C SER A 110 10.63 7.16 2.58
N CYS A 111 10.08 8.37 2.71
CA CYS A 111 10.47 9.32 3.74
C CYS A 111 9.83 9.02 5.11
N ILE A 112 8.93 8.04 5.22
CA ILE A 112 8.35 7.61 6.49
C ILE A 112 9.07 6.34 6.94
N LYS A 113 9.74 6.39 8.08
CA LYS A 113 10.53 5.25 8.58
C LYS A 113 10.32 4.97 10.08
N PRO A 114 10.33 3.70 10.51
CA PRO A 114 10.30 2.51 9.65
C PRO A 114 8.89 2.31 9.05
N LEU A 115 8.78 1.58 7.94
CA LEU A 115 7.53 0.97 7.51
C LEU A 115 7.34 -0.37 8.23
N ALA A 116 6.08 -0.73 8.46
CA ALA A 116 5.70 -2.06 8.97
C ALA A 116 5.62 -3.10 7.84
N GLY A 117 5.26 -2.64 6.64
CA GLY A 117 5.03 -3.47 5.45
C GLY A 117 4.01 -2.82 4.53
N SER A 118 3.74 -3.48 3.41
CA SER A 118 2.86 -2.94 2.37
C SER A 118 1.96 -4.01 1.78
N ILE A 119 0.83 -3.57 1.24
CA ILE A 119 -0.04 -4.42 0.42
C ILE A 119 -0.07 -3.90 -1.01
N LEU A 120 -0.08 -4.83 -1.96
CA LEU A 120 -0.27 -4.60 -3.38
C LEU A 120 -1.64 -5.16 -3.76
N ILE A 121 -2.51 -4.28 -4.25
CA ILE A 121 -3.87 -4.60 -4.68
C ILE A 121 -3.95 -4.37 -6.20
N PRO A 122 -3.80 -5.43 -7.02
CA PRO A 122 -4.03 -5.31 -8.45
C PRO A 122 -5.50 -4.99 -8.71
N LEU A 123 -5.73 -3.95 -9.48
CA LEU A 123 -7.05 -3.45 -9.82
C LEU A 123 -7.47 -3.93 -11.21
N SER A 124 -6.53 -3.95 -12.14
CA SER A 124 -6.67 -4.60 -13.44
C SER A 124 -5.29 -4.93 -14.00
N PHE A 125 -5.20 -5.95 -14.85
CA PHE A 125 -4.02 -6.29 -15.65
C PHE A 125 -4.45 -7.21 -16.80
N SER A 126 -3.80 -7.10 -17.96
CA SER A 126 -4.16 -7.92 -19.12
C SER A 126 -3.66 -9.35 -19.00
N LYS A 127 -2.47 -9.53 -18.41
CA LYS A 127 -1.83 -10.83 -18.21
C LYS A 127 -1.10 -10.83 -16.86
N PRO A 128 -1.10 -11.96 -16.13
CA PRO A 128 -0.31 -12.05 -14.92
C PRO A 128 1.18 -11.96 -15.26
N LEU A 129 1.94 -11.44 -14.30
CA LEU A 129 3.38 -11.27 -14.46
C LEU A 129 4.08 -12.64 -14.44
N LYS A 130 4.69 -13.01 -15.57
CA LYS A 130 5.55 -14.20 -15.66
C LYS A 130 6.97 -13.83 -15.23
N SER A 131 7.20 -13.79 -13.92
CA SER A 131 8.50 -13.46 -13.35
C SER A 131 8.73 -14.15 -12.02
N HIS A 132 9.95 -14.03 -11.48
CA HIS A 132 10.27 -14.49 -10.13
C HIS A 132 9.62 -13.64 -9.02
N PHE A 133 9.11 -12.45 -9.35
CA PHE A 133 8.38 -11.63 -8.39
C PHE A 133 6.97 -12.21 -8.17
N PRO A 134 6.52 -12.38 -6.91
CA PRO A 134 5.27 -13.05 -6.56
C PRO A 134 4.05 -12.15 -6.78
N PHE A 135 3.92 -11.59 -7.98
CA PHE A 135 2.76 -10.75 -8.33
C PHE A 135 1.47 -11.59 -8.30
N PRO A 136 0.35 -11.05 -7.77
CA PRO A 136 -0.88 -11.81 -7.69
C PRO A 136 -1.35 -12.32 -9.04
N GLN A 137 -1.80 -13.57 -9.07
CA GLN A 137 -2.19 -14.23 -10.31
C GLN A 137 -3.65 -13.97 -10.68
N LYS A 138 -4.48 -13.55 -9.71
CA LYS A 138 -5.92 -13.34 -9.87
C LYS A 138 -6.34 -11.98 -9.33
N ILE A 139 -7.30 -11.33 -9.99
CA ILE A 139 -7.95 -10.15 -9.45
C ILE A 139 -8.72 -10.53 -8.17
N GLY A 140 -8.65 -9.68 -7.15
CA GLY A 140 -9.21 -9.94 -5.82
C GLY A 140 -8.21 -10.56 -4.84
N SER A 141 -7.09 -11.11 -5.34
CA SER A 141 -5.93 -11.42 -4.50
C SER A 141 -5.21 -10.15 -4.05
N VAL A 142 -4.61 -10.21 -2.87
CA VAL A 142 -3.77 -9.13 -2.33
C VAL A 142 -2.42 -9.71 -1.94
N LEU A 143 -1.34 -9.09 -2.41
CA LEU A 143 0.02 -9.45 -2.03
C LEU A 143 0.47 -8.59 -0.85
N PHE A 144 0.89 -9.23 0.22
CA PHE A 144 1.50 -8.59 1.38
C PHE A 144 3.01 -8.71 1.25
N LEU A 145 3.72 -7.61 1.50
CA LEU A 145 5.17 -7.51 1.41
C LEU A 145 5.74 -6.98 2.72
N ALA A 146 6.84 -7.58 3.16
CA ALA A 146 7.71 -6.98 4.17
C ALA A 146 8.29 -5.64 3.65
N PRO A 147 8.62 -4.69 4.52
CA PRO A 147 9.03 -3.35 4.11
C PRO A 147 10.31 -3.33 3.25
N GLU A 148 11.21 -4.29 3.50
CA GLU A 148 12.47 -4.48 2.78
C GLU A 148 12.37 -5.39 1.54
N TYR A 149 11.17 -5.87 1.19
CA TYR A 149 11.02 -6.77 0.05
C TYR A 149 11.32 -6.04 -1.27
N PRO A 150 12.25 -6.56 -2.11
CA PRO A 150 12.63 -5.89 -3.35
C PRO A 150 11.50 -5.93 -4.37
N ILE A 151 11.10 -4.77 -4.88
CA ILE A 151 10.06 -4.65 -5.92
C ILE A 151 10.73 -4.31 -7.27
N PRO A 152 10.52 -5.13 -8.32
CA PRO A 152 11.08 -4.85 -9.64
C PRO A 152 10.22 -3.80 -10.37
N TRP A 153 10.35 -2.54 -9.96
CA TRP A 153 9.53 -1.44 -10.50
C TRP A 153 9.47 -1.39 -12.02
N PRO A 154 10.59 -1.48 -12.78
CA PRO A 154 10.54 -1.44 -14.24
C PRO A 154 9.61 -2.49 -14.85
N LEU A 155 9.60 -3.69 -14.24
CA LEU A 155 8.81 -4.80 -14.71
C LEU A 155 7.31 -4.59 -14.43
N LEU A 156 6.97 -4.02 -13.27
CA LEU A 156 5.57 -3.69 -12.94
C LEU A 156 5.02 -2.60 -13.85
N PHE A 157 5.78 -1.51 -14.06
CA PHE A 157 5.36 -0.43 -14.97
C PHE A 157 5.26 -0.87 -16.44
N GLY A 158 6.05 -1.86 -16.85
CA GLY A 158 5.96 -2.45 -18.19
C GLY A 158 4.78 -3.42 -18.38
N LEU A 159 4.01 -3.74 -17.34
CA LEU A 159 2.92 -4.70 -17.43
C LEU A 159 1.69 -4.08 -18.10
N GLU A 160 1.36 -4.57 -19.30
CA GLU A 160 0.25 -4.05 -20.09
C GLU A 160 -1.09 -4.07 -19.33
N GLY A 161 -1.76 -2.91 -19.33
CA GLY A 161 -3.06 -2.74 -18.69
C GLY A 161 -3.03 -2.78 -17.17
N LEU A 162 -1.85 -2.78 -16.53
CA LEU A 162 -1.77 -2.81 -15.07
C LEU A 162 -2.29 -1.50 -14.47
N LYS A 163 -3.27 -1.65 -13.58
CA LYS A 163 -3.59 -0.70 -12.53
C LYS A 163 -3.36 -1.37 -11.18
N LEU A 164 -2.62 -0.71 -10.31
CA LEU A 164 -2.19 -1.24 -9.02
C LEU A 164 -2.37 -0.17 -7.95
N LEU A 165 -2.96 -0.53 -6.81
CA LEU A 165 -2.90 0.31 -5.60
C LEU A 165 -1.91 -0.32 -4.62
N ILE A 166 -0.92 0.46 -4.22
CA ILE A 166 0.02 0.11 -3.16
C ILE A 166 -0.42 0.87 -1.91
N VAL A 167 -0.53 0.18 -0.78
CA VAL A 167 -0.80 0.83 0.52
C VAL A 167 0.26 0.39 1.49
N SER A 168 1.01 1.35 2.01
CA SER A 168 2.08 1.11 2.97
C SER A 168 1.64 1.49 4.37
N PHE A 169 2.06 0.68 5.34
CA PHE A 169 1.71 0.85 6.74
C PHE A 169 2.96 1.15 7.54
N ALA A 170 2.78 1.88 8.64
CA ALA A 170 3.86 2.24 9.54
C ALA A 170 3.42 2.02 11.00
N PRO A 171 4.35 1.67 11.91
CA PRO A 171 4.09 1.66 13.33
C PRO A 171 3.76 3.07 13.83
N GLU A 172 3.15 3.16 15.02
CA GLU A 172 2.79 4.45 15.61
C GLU A 172 3.97 5.42 15.77
N LYS A 173 5.17 4.89 16.07
CA LYS A 173 6.40 5.66 16.31
C LYS A 173 7.19 5.98 15.04
N ALA A 174 6.63 5.74 13.86
CA ALA A 174 7.30 6.11 12.62
C ALA A 174 7.51 7.62 12.55
N ILE A 175 8.64 8.00 11.96
CA ILE A 175 9.10 9.38 11.84
C ILE A 175 9.28 9.76 10.37
N TYR A 176 9.15 11.06 10.11
CA TYR A 176 9.48 11.65 8.83
C TYR A 176 10.98 11.90 8.72
N GLN A 177 11.64 11.34 7.71
CA GLN A 177 13.07 11.45 7.46
C GLN A 177 13.34 12.00 6.06
N GLN A 178 14.56 12.50 5.85
CA GLN A 178 14.98 12.92 4.53
C GLN A 178 15.32 11.70 3.68
N GLU A 179 14.55 11.49 2.63
CA GLU A 179 14.80 10.51 1.56
C GLU A 179 14.60 11.16 0.19
N THR A 180 15.70 11.41 -0.53
CA THR A 180 15.67 12.12 -1.82
C THR A 180 15.08 11.28 -2.94
N ARG A 181 15.00 9.96 -2.75
CA ARG A 181 14.41 9.02 -3.70
C ARG A 181 12.89 8.90 -3.55
N ASP A 182 12.31 9.53 -2.53
CA ASP A 182 10.88 9.35 -2.25
C ASP A 182 10.02 9.88 -3.40
N PRO A 183 9.23 9.01 -4.05
CA PRO A 183 8.31 9.43 -5.10
C PRO A 183 7.26 10.44 -4.64
N HIS A 184 6.99 10.54 -3.32
CA HIS A 184 6.09 11.52 -2.71
C HIS A 184 6.68 12.93 -2.54
N GLN A 185 7.94 13.15 -2.95
CA GLN A 185 8.58 14.48 -3.00
C GLN A 185 8.46 15.28 -1.68
N HIS A 186 8.56 14.61 -0.53
CA HIS A 186 8.43 15.27 0.77
C HIS A 186 7.09 16.01 0.99
N VAL A 187 5.98 15.47 0.48
CA VAL A 187 4.63 16.05 0.67
C VAL A 187 4.31 16.38 2.14
N LEU A 188 4.87 15.62 3.09
CA LEU A 188 4.71 15.86 4.53
C LEU A 188 5.19 17.25 4.96
N LYS A 189 6.19 17.87 4.32
CA LYS A 189 6.58 19.26 4.63
C LYS A 189 5.45 20.25 4.37
N LYS A 190 4.62 19.99 3.35
CA LYS A 190 3.45 20.84 3.05
C LYS A 190 2.37 20.73 4.14
N TRP A 191 2.43 19.69 4.97
CA TRP A 191 1.56 19.50 6.13
C TRP A 191 2.21 19.97 7.44
N GLY A 192 3.35 20.66 7.37
CA GLY A 192 4.01 21.25 8.53
C GLY A 192 4.98 20.33 9.27
N TYR A 193 5.28 19.15 8.74
CA TYR A 193 6.30 18.27 9.33
C TYR A 193 7.72 18.79 9.06
N VAL A 194 8.59 18.65 10.05
CA VAL A 194 10.05 18.74 9.90
C VAL A 194 10.69 17.36 10.02
N PHE A 195 11.90 17.20 9.49
CA PHE A 195 12.61 15.93 9.60
C PHE A 195 12.87 15.58 11.07
N GLY A 196 12.56 14.35 11.45
CA GLY A 196 12.58 13.85 12.83
C GLY A 196 11.20 13.79 13.49
N ASP A 197 10.19 14.47 12.93
CA ASP A 197 8.84 14.47 13.51
C ASP A 197 8.18 13.10 13.42
N SER A 198 7.45 12.74 14.48
CA SER A 198 6.58 11.56 14.49
C SER A 198 5.29 11.81 13.71
N LEU A 199 4.71 10.77 13.11
CA LEU A 199 3.44 10.90 12.39
C LEU A 199 2.27 11.29 13.32
N HIS A 200 1.58 12.39 13.01
CA HIS A 200 0.46 12.90 13.80
C HIS A 200 -0.87 12.26 13.41
N ASN A 201 -1.76 12.05 14.39
CA ASN A 201 -3.10 11.49 14.21
C ASN A 201 -3.99 12.27 13.23
N GLN A 202 -3.78 13.59 13.11
CA GLN A 202 -4.54 14.44 12.20
C GLN A 202 -4.37 14.00 10.73
N HIS A 203 -3.15 13.60 10.37
CA HIS A 203 -2.83 13.19 9.01
C HIS A 203 -2.76 11.67 8.89
N HIS A 204 -2.17 10.95 9.85
CA HIS A 204 -1.97 9.51 9.76
C HIS A 204 -2.73 8.82 10.90
N PRO A 205 -4.06 8.77 10.91
CA PRO A 205 -4.83 8.25 12.04
C PRO A 205 -4.44 6.81 12.38
N ILE A 206 -4.43 6.49 13.68
CA ILE A 206 -4.21 5.12 14.15
C ILE A 206 -5.34 4.22 13.65
N LEU A 207 -4.95 3.07 13.11
CA LEU A 207 -5.85 2.00 12.70
C LEU A 207 -6.18 1.15 13.93
N ILE A 208 -7.38 1.34 14.45
CA ILE A 208 -7.82 0.66 15.68
C ILE A 208 -8.33 -0.74 15.35
N VAL A 209 -7.74 -1.73 16.01
CA VAL A 209 -8.31 -3.07 16.13
C VAL A 209 -8.64 -3.27 17.60
N ASN A 210 -9.93 -3.27 17.98
CA ASN A 210 -10.28 -3.66 19.35
C ASN A 210 -9.75 -5.07 19.60
N ARG A 211 -8.90 -5.21 20.64
CA ARG A 211 -8.28 -6.48 21.07
C ARG A 211 -9.30 -7.48 21.64
N ASP A 212 -10.57 -7.07 21.80
CA ASP A 212 -11.63 -7.91 22.35
C ASP A 212 -12.16 -8.91 21.32
N SER A 213 -11.40 -9.98 21.05
CA SER A 213 -11.89 -11.32 20.69
C SER A 213 -10.71 -12.22 20.32
N TYR A 214 -9.97 -12.66 21.33
CA TYR A 214 -9.40 -14.00 21.38
C TYR A 214 -10.20 -14.77 22.43
#